data_AF-A0A953ASB4-F1
#
_entry.id   AF-A0A953ASB4-F1
#
_cell.length_a   1.000
_cell.length_b   1.000
_cell.length_c   1.000
_cell.angle_alpha   90.00
_cell.angle_beta   90.00
_cell.angle_gamma   90.00
#
_symmetry.space_group_name_H-M   'P 1'
#
loop_
_entity.id
_entity.type
_entity.pdbx_description
1 polymer ?
#
loop_
_entity_poly.entity_id
_entity_poly.type
_entity_poly.pdbx_seq_one_letter_code
_entity_poly.pdbx_strand_id
1 'polypeptide(L)'
;MIDGQGPGSNPGVVGEFRAGPADPDRVLTPNSVDVATQFQAKVTGIGAQGADEQCFDPALKALTAPLSTTTNAGFIRQNASLAIICVTDDQDYSPNSATYYLAALQNIKGASFKTLFSLSAIAVFQQNCGVPDDGAYANMVQWTGGVKEEICTSDWAKTLENISQVAFGVRGTFYLTAPVDQTSTPIEVKIDGVALPPVLPGGQEVWTYDPVTNSVTFDQLYRPEPGQTLTITYEVICY
;
A
#
# COMPACT_ATOMS: atom_id res chain seq x y z
N MET A 1 2.24 12.55 0.38
CA MET A 1 1.18 12.80 1.38
C MET A 1 0.06 13.58 0.71
N ILE A 2 -1.18 13.24 1.01
CA ILE A 2 -2.38 13.92 0.51
C ILE A 2 -2.92 14.75 1.66
N ASP A 3 -3.33 15.98 1.36
CA ASP A 3 -4.04 16.84 2.30
C ASP A 3 -5.55 16.69 2.08
N GLY A 4 -6.28 16.33 3.14
CA GLY A 4 -7.74 16.28 3.14
C GLY A 4 -8.26 17.70 3.31
N GLN A 5 -8.69 18.33 2.22
CA GLN A 5 -9.05 19.75 2.27
C GLN A 5 -10.38 19.93 3.02
N GLY A 6 -10.33 20.42 4.26
CA GLY A 6 -11.46 21.08 4.89
C GLY A 6 -11.67 22.50 4.34
N PRO A 7 -12.87 23.10 4.50
CA PRO A 7 -13.15 24.43 4.00
C PRO A 7 -12.26 25.49 4.69
N GLY A 8 -11.30 26.06 3.95
CA GLY A 8 -10.41 27.13 4.43
C GLY A 8 -8.92 26.89 4.25
N SER A 9 -8.49 25.69 3.86
CA SER A 9 -7.11 25.45 3.44
C SER A 9 -6.84 26.05 2.05
N ASN A 10 -5.60 26.48 1.79
CA ASN A 10 -5.16 27.03 0.49
C ASN A 10 -5.54 26.04 -0.62
N PRO A 11 -6.29 26.43 -1.68
CA PRO A 11 -7.13 25.53 -2.47
C PRO A 11 -6.29 24.66 -3.40
N GLY A 12 -5.61 23.68 -2.83
CA GLY A 12 -4.97 22.63 -3.60
C GLY A 12 -6.05 21.74 -4.20
N VAL A 13 -5.72 21.11 -5.32
CA VAL A 13 -6.60 20.08 -5.86
C VAL A 13 -6.63 18.92 -4.85
N VAL A 14 -7.81 18.58 -4.33
CA VAL A 14 -8.00 17.44 -3.42
C VAL A 14 -7.39 16.18 -4.03
N GLY A 15 -6.56 15.48 -3.28
CA GLY A 15 -5.83 14.29 -3.76
C GLY A 15 -4.44 14.57 -4.33
N GLU A 16 -4.04 15.84 -4.52
CA GLU A 16 -2.71 16.17 -5.04
C GLU A 16 -1.61 15.86 -4.01
N PHE A 17 -0.58 15.10 -4.41
CA PHE A 17 0.58 14.88 -3.55
C PHE A 17 1.38 16.17 -3.39
N ARG A 18 1.61 16.61 -2.16
CA ARG A 18 2.39 17.82 -1.89
C ARG A 18 3.90 17.55 -1.96
N ALA A 19 4.63 18.48 -2.58
CA ALA A 19 6.07 18.60 -2.41
C ALA A 19 6.38 19.26 -1.06
N GLY A 20 7.57 19.00 -0.50
CA GLY A 20 7.99 19.63 0.76
C GLY A 20 8.65 21.00 0.49
N PRO A 21 8.69 21.93 1.45
CA PRO A 21 9.34 23.24 1.26
C PRO A 21 10.82 23.16 0.87
N ALA A 22 11.48 22.05 1.25
CA ALA A 22 12.89 21.76 0.97
C ALA A 22 13.10 20.53 0.06
N ASP A 23 12.02 19.96 -0.49
CA ASP A 23 12.09 18.78 -1.35
C ASP A 23 11.07 18.88 -2.51
N PRO A 24 11.55 19.13 -3.75
CA PRO A 24 10.68 19.31 -4.92
C PRO A 24 9.97 18.01 -5.34
N ASP A 25 10.45 16.84 -4.90
CA ASP A 25 9.86 15.57 -5.29
C ASP A 25 8.55 15.33 -4.53
N ARG A 26 7.51 14.86 -5.22
CA ARG A 26 6.21 14.55 -4.59
C ARG A 26 6.13 13.11 -4.09
N VAL A 27 6.98 12.25 -4.64
CA VAL A 27 7.04 10.82 -4.37
C VAL A 27 8.46 10.47 -3.95
N LEU A 28 8.59 9.87 -2.76
CA LEU A 28 9.85 9.33 -2.28
C LEU A 28 10.09 7.96 -2.91
N THR A 29 11.32 7.71 -3.34
CA THR A 29 11.72 6.46 -4.00
C THR A 29 12.88 5.80 -3.24
N PRO A 30 13.22 4.54 -3.53
CA PRO A 30 14.40 3.89 -2.94
C PRO A 30 15.72 4.63 -3.19
N ASN A 31 15.77 5.50 -4.21
CA ASN A 31 16.96 6.29 -4.55
C ASN A 31 16.94 7.69 -3.94
N SER A 32 15.87 8.05 -3.23
CA SER A 32 15.79 9.33 -2.51
C SER A 32 16.84 9.35 -1.39
N VAL A 33 17.63 10.41 -1.36
CA VAL A 33 18.63 10.61 -0.29
C VAL A 33 17.93 11.12 0.96
N ASP A 34 18.34 10.61 2.13
CA ASP A 34 17.81 11.03 3.42
C ASP A 34 16.26 11.09 3.47
N VAL A 35 15.64 9.95 3.18
CA VAL A 35 14.18 9.76 3.10
C VAL A 35 13.47 10.27 4.36
N ALA A 36 14.09 10.13 5.53
CA ALA A 36 13.51 10.58 6.80
C ALA A 36 13.35 12.11 6.84
N THR A 37 14.42 12.85 6.51
CA THR A 37 14.37 14.32 6.43
C THR A 37 13.41 14.78 5.33
N GLN A 38 13.43 14.14 4.17
CA GLN A 38 12.51 14.46 3.07
C GLN A 38 11.04 14.20 3.44
N PHE A 39 10.74 13.10 4.13
CA PHE A 39 9.41 12.81 4.64
C PHE A 39 8.98 13.82 5.70
N GLN A 40 9.85 14.14 6.65
CA GLN A 40 9.59 15.15 7.68
C GLN A 40 9.22 16.50 7.05
N ALA A 41 9.94 16.92 6.00
CA ALA A 41 9.65 18.17 5.29
C ALA A 41 8.26 18.17 4.63
N LYS A 42 7.71 17.00 4.27
CA LYS A 42 6.35 16.90 3.69
C LYS A 42 5.26 16.93 4.74
N VAL A 43 5.50 16.40 5.95
CA VAL A 43 4.47 16.32 7.00
C VAL A 43 4.41 17.57 7.89
N THR A 44 5.54 18.27 8.08
CA THR A 44 5.66 19.42 9.02
C THR A 44 5.00 20.72 8.53
N GLY A 45 4.47 20.75 7.31
CA GLY A 45 3.82 21.92 6.71
C GLY A 45 2.34 21.74 6.38
N ILE A 46 1.72 20.66 6.83
CA ILE A 46 0.29 20.39 6.59
C ILE A 46 -0.51 21.10 7.67
N GLY A 47 -1.42 21.97 7.26
CA GLY A 47 -2.27 22.71 8.17
C GLY A 47 -3.27 21.77 8.84
N ALA A 48 -3.41 21.86 10.16
CA ALA A 48 -4.45 21.17 10.94
C ALA A 48 -5.78 21.95 10.92
N GLN A 49 -6.12 22.60 9.80
CA GLN A 49 -7.28 23.48 9.71
C GLN A 49 -8.26 22.98 8.64
N GLY A 50 -9.44 22.58 9.11
CA GLY A 50 -10.56 22.06 8.35
C GLY A 50 -11.75 21.83 9.30
N ALA A 51 -12.93 21.53 8.74
CA ALA A 51 -14.10 21.12 9.53
C ALA A 51 -14.32 19.62 9.38
N ASP A 52 -14.54 19.18 8.14
CA ASP A 52 -14.81 17.78 7.81
C ASP A 52 -13.53 17.11 7.29
N GLU A 53 -12.98 16.16 8.05
CA GLU A 53 -11.82 15.38 7.62
C GLU A 53 -12.21 14.24 6.68
N GLN A 54 -11.42 14.03 5.64
CA GLN A 54 -11.68 12.99 4.63
C GLN A 54 -10.39 12.25 4.32
N CYS A 55 -10.38 10.94 4.48
CA CYS A 55 -9.31 10.09 3.99
C CYS A 55 -9.67 9.45 2.65
N PHE A 56 -10.89 8.93 2.50
CA PHE A 56 -11.21 8.07 1.35
C PHE A 56 -11.32 8.81 0.01
N ASP A 57 -12.03 9.94 -0.03
CA ASP A 57 -12.18 10.71 -1.27
C ASP A 57 -10.85 11.28 -1.78
N PRO A 58 -10.01 11.94 -0.95
CA PRO A 58 -8.70 12.39 -1.39
C PRO A 58 -7.80 11.23 -1.82
N ALA A 59 -7.86 10.09 -1.13
CA ALA A 59 -7.11 8.90 -1.52
C ALA A 59 -7.53 8.40 -2.91
N LEU A 60 -8.84 8.28 -3.19
CA LEU A 60 -9.30 7.83 -4.51
C LEU A 60 -8.90 8.82 -5.61
N LYS A 61 -9.07 10.13 -5.38
CA LYS A 61 -8.67 11.18 -6.32
C LYS A 61 -7.19 11.14 -6.61
N ALA A 62 -6.35 10.91 -5.61
CA ALA A 62 -4.90 10.85 -5.79
C ALA A 62 -4.45 9.73 -6.74
N LEU A 63 -5.23 8.64 -6.81
CA LEU A 63 -4.89 7.43 -7.52
C LEU A 63 -5.64 7.27 -8.86
N THR A 64 -6.52 8.21 -9.20
CA THR A 64 -7.30 8.21 -10.44
C THR A 64 -6.99 9.41 -11.32
N ALA A 65 -7.34 9.31 -12.61
CA ALA A 65 -7.19 10.43 -13.54
C ALA A 65 -8.11 11.59 -13.11
N PRO A 66 -7.67 12.85 -13.23
CA PRO A 66 -6.47 13.28 -13.94
C PRO A 66 -5.17 13.22 -13.11
N LEU A 67 -5.26 13.15 -11.77
CA LEU A 67 -4.07 13.30 -10.91
C LEU A 67 -3.07 12.17 -11.11
N SER A 68 -3.52 10.92 -11.20
CA SER A 68 -2.62 9.77 -11.41
C SER A 68 -1.90 9.79 -12.76
N THR A 69 -2.36 10.60 -13.70
CA THR A 69 -1.73 10.80 -15.02
C THR A 69 -1.03 12.16 -15.15
N THR A 70 -1.11 13.01 -14.14
CA THR A 70 -0.53 14.36 -14.12
C THR A 70 0.34 14.56 -12.89
N THR A 71 -0.12 15.29 -11.88
CA THR A 71 0.69 15.69 -10.72
C THR A 71 1.14 14.51 -9.86
N ASN A 72 0.36 13.44 -9.81
CA ASN A 72 0.67 12.21 -9.07
C ASN A 72 1.19 11.09 -9.97
N ALA A 73 1.58 11.40 -11.21
CA ALA A 73 2.08 10.42 -12.16
C ALA A 73 3.29 9.66 -11.58
N GLY A 74 3.36 8.36 -11.87
CA GLY A 74 4.45 7.48 -11.46
C GLY A 74 4.32 6.86 -10.07
N PHE A 75 3.31 7.23 -9.27
CA PHE A 75 3.11 6.64 -7.94
C PHE A 75 2.57 5.20 -8.00
N ILE A 76 1.49 4.98 -8.76
CA ILE A 76 0.92 3.65 -8.94
C ILE A 76 1.84 2.82 -9.86
N ARG A 77 2.31 1.69 -9.33
CA ARG A 77 3.09 0.69 -10.07
C ARG A 77 2.33 -0.62 -10.08
N GLN A 78 2.11 -1.22 -11.24
CA GLN A 78 1.26 -2.41 -11.40
C GLN A 78 1.68 -3.57 -10.50
N ASN A 79 2.98 -3.80 -10.33
CA ASN A 79 3.51 -4.92 -9.54
C ASN A 79 3.90 -4.55 -8.10
N ALA A 80 3.58 -3.34 -7.61
CA ALA A 80 3.87 -2.92 -6.23
C ALA A 80 2.64 -2.97 -5.32
N SER A 81 2.83 -3.10 -4.01
CA SER A 81 1.71 -3.08 -3.07
C SER A 81 1.28 -1.64 -2.91
N LEU A 82 -0.03 -1.43 -2.88
CA LEU A 82 -0.63 -0.14 -2.58
C LEU A 82 -1.14 -0.21 -1.15
N ALA A 83 -0.41 0.43 -0.25
CA ALA A 83 -0.87 0.66 1.11
C ALA A 83 -1.35 2.10 1.24
N ILE A 84 -2.53 2.28 1.82
CA ILE A 84 -3.07 3.59 2.21
C ILE A 84 -3.11 3.62 3.73
N ILE A 85 -2.59 4.68 4.33
CA ILE A 85 -2.60 4.87 5.78
C ILE A 85 -3.37 6.15 6.04
N CYS A 86 -4.57 6.01 6.61
CA CYS A 86 -5.36 7.13 7.10
C CYS A 86 -4.84 7.51 8.49
N VAL A 87 -4.61 8.80 8.73
CA VAL A 87 -4.21 9.34 10.04
C VAL A 87 -5.10 10.54 10.30
N THR A 88 -5.97 10.45 11.32
CA THR A 88 -7.02 11.45 11.59
C THR A 88 -7.48 11.36 13.05
N ASP A 89 -7.87 12.48 13.64
CA ASP A 89 -8.55 12.53 14.93
C ASP A 89 -10.08 12.66 14.79
N ASP A 90 -10.63 12.45 13.60
CA ASP A 90 -12.05 12.53 13.30
C ASP A 90 -12.55 11.28 12.54
N GLN A 91 -13.87 11.18 12.36
CA GLN A 91 -14.50 10.21 11.45
C GLN A 91 -14.32 10.62 9.99
N ASP A 92 -14.51 9.69 9.04
CA ASP A 92 -14.39 9.99 7.61
C ASP A 92 -15.67 10.63 7.06
N TYR A 93 -15.60 11.90 6.65
CA TYR A 93 -16.72 12.62 6.02
C TYR A 93 -16.71 12.54 4.49
N SER A 94 -16.08 11.53 3.90
CA SER A 94 -16.09 11.41 2.44
C SER A 94 -17.53 11.25 1.93
N PRO A 95 -17.88 11.85 0.78
CA PRO A 95 -19.27 11.99 0.34
C PRO A 95 -19.98 10.68 -0.04
N ASN A 96 -19.28 9.55 -0.07
CA ASN A 96 -19.82 8.25 -0.47
C ASN A 96 -19.54 7.21 0.63
N SER A 97 -20.19 6.05 0.54
CA SER A 97 -19.98 4.99 1.54
C SER A 97 -18.56 4.39 1.50
N ALA A 98 -18.11 3.86 2.62
CA ALA A 98 -16.88 3.06 2.69
C ALA A 98 -16.88 1.91 1.68
N THR A 99 -18.02 1.27 1.41
CA THR A 99 -18.14 0.20 0.41
C THR A 99 -17.90 0.68 -1.02
N TYR A 100 -18.32 1.90 -1.35
CA TYR A 100 -18.02 2.51 -2.65
C TYR A 100 -16.50 2.70 -2.81
N TYR A 101 -15.85 3.29 -1.81
CA TYR A 101 -14.41 3.52 -1.85
C TYR A 101 -13.61 2.23 -1.85
N LEU A 102 -14.04 1.20 -1.11
CA LEU A 102 -13.42 -0.13 -1.14
C LEU A 102 -13.39 -0.67 -2.57
N ALA A 103 -14.54 -0.70 -3.25
CA ALA A 103 -14.64 -1.20 -4.60
C ALA A 103 -13.78 -0.39 -5.59
N ALA A 104 -13.80 0.94 -5.46
CA ALA A 104 -13.02 1.82 -6.31
C ALA A 104 -11.50 1.64 -6.11
N LEU A 105 -11.03 1.63 -4.86
CA LEU A 105 -9.62 1.50 -4.50
C LEU A 105 -9.06 0.11 -4.83
N GLN A 106 -9.83 -0.96 -4.62
CA GLN A 106 -9.43 -2.32 -5.04
C GLN A 106 -9.26 -2.43 -6.56
N ASN A 107 -10.05 -1.68 -7.33
CA ASN A 107 -9.96 -1.70 -8.79
C ASN A 107 -8.78 -0.91 -9.35
N ILE A 108 -8.13 -0.04 -8.57
CA ILE A 108 -6.92 0.70 -9.01
C ILE A 108 -5.80 -0.26 -9.46
N LYS A 109 -5.67 -1.39 -8.76
CA LYS A 109 -4.68 -2.43 -9.07
C LYS A 109 -5.11 -3.38 -10.18
N GLY A 110 -6.40 -3.39 -10.53
CA GLY A 110 -6.99 -4.36 -11.44
C GLY A 110 -7.33 -5.69 -10.77
N ALA A 111 -8.19 -6.49 -11.42
CA ALA A 111 -8.76 -7.71 -10.84
C ALA A 111 -7.72 -8.74 -10.39
N SER A 112 -6.60 -8.85 -11.11
CA SER A 112 -5.52 -9.80 -10.81
C SER A 112 -4.66 -9.44 -9.61
N PHE A 113 -4.81 -8.22 -9.08
CA PHE A 113 -3.93 -7.67 -8.03
C PHE A 113 -4.72 -7.08 -6.86
N LYS A 114 -5.97 -7.51 -6.65
CA LYS A 114 -6.82 -7.05 -5.54
C LYS A 114 -6.20 -7.29 -4.16
N THR A 115 -5.39 -8.35 -4.02
CA THR A 115 -4.64 -8.67 -2.80
C THR A 115 -3.43 -7.77 -2.57
N LEU A 116 -3.05 -6.94 -3.55
CA LEU A 116 -1.97 -5.96 -3.43
C LEU A 116 -2.44 -4.61 -2.89
N PHE A 117 -3.65 -4.54 -2.32
CA PHE A 117 -4.20 -3.33 -1.73
C PHE A 117 -4.51 -3.56 -0.25
N SER A 118 -4.02 -2.66 0.61
CA SER A 118 -4.40 -2.58 2.01
C SER A 118 -4.69 -1.14 2.41
N LEU A 119 -5.62 -0.96 3.36
CA LEU A 119 -5.88 0.32 3.99
C LEU A 119 -5.80 0.15 5.50
N SER A 120 -4.85 0.84 6.12
CA SER A 120 -4.68 0.94 7.56
C SER A 120 -5.22 2.29 8.05
N ALA A 121 -5.65 2.34 9.30
CA ALA A 121 -6.15 3.56 9.92
C ALA A 121 -5.53 3.74 11.32
N ILE A 122 -4.95 4.92 11.52
CA ILE A 122 -4.61 5.50 12.81
C ILE A 122 -5.70 6.54 13.09
N ALA A 123 -6.74 6.15 13.81
CA ALA A 123 -7.92 6.97 14.05
C ALA A 123 -8.38 6.86 15.51
N VAL A 124 -9.48 7.51 15.86
CA VAL A 124 -10.08 7.41 17.20
C VAL A 124 -11.05 6.23 17.22
N PHE A 125 -10.75 5.16 17.95
CA PHE A 125 -11.62 3.96 18.02
C PHE A 125 -12.27 3.71 19.38
N GLN A 126 -11.57 4.01 20.48
CA GLN A 126 -11.98 3.69 21.84
C GLN A 126 -11.80 4.86 22.82
N GLN A 127 -10.92 5.81 22.50
CA GLN A 127 -10.55 6.90 23.39
C GLN A 127 -11.22 8.23 23.00
N ASN A 128 -11.21 9.20 23.92
CA ASN A 128 -11.80 10.53 23.69
C ASN A 128 -10.71 11.59 23.46
N CYS A 129 -9.89 11.44 22.41
CA CYS A 129 -8.97 12.50 21.97
C CYS A 129 -9.40 13.16 20.65
N GLY A 130 -10.60 12.84 20.16
CA GLY A 130 -11.18 13.37 18.93
C GLY A 130 -12.58 12.82 18.73
N VAL A 131 -13.08 12.79 17.50
CA VAL A 131 -14.38 12.20 17.16
C VAL A 131 -14.18 10.72 16.83
N PRO A 132 -14.86 9.80 17.54
CA PRO A 132 -14.73 8.38 17.27
C PRO A 132 -15.18 7.99 15.86
N ASP A 133 -14.48 7.02 15.27
CA ASP A 133 -14.87 6.36 14.03
C ASP A 133 -16.33 5.88 14.10
N ASP A 134 -17.11 6.18 13.05
CA ASP A 134 -18.50 5.72 12.89
C ASP A 134 -18.58 4.27 12.38
N GLY A 135 -17.42 3.65 12.17
CA GLY A 135 -17.23 2.30 11.66
C GLY A 135 -16.66 2.28 10.24
N ALA A 136 -16.58 3.42 9.56
CA ALA A 136 -16.01 3.53 8.23
C ALA A 136 -14.56 3.02 8.18
N TYR A 137 -13.70 3.50 9.08
CA TYR A 137 -12.30 3.07 9.15
C TYR A 137 -12.17 1.63 9.63
N ALA A 138 -12.88 1.24 10.70
CA ALA A 138 -12.82 -0.10 11.23
C ALA A 138 -13.22 -1.17 10.19
N ASN A 139 -14.28 -0.90 9.41
CA ASN A 139 -14.72 -1.79 8.34
C ASN A 139 -13.70 -1.85 7.19
N MET A 140 -13.17 -0.71 6.76
CA MET A 140 -12.18 -0.67 5.67
C MET A 140 -10.90 -1.42 6.03
N VAL A 141 -10.41 -1.26 7.27
CA VAL A 141 -9.28 -2.02 7.80
C VAL A 141 -9.58 -3.52 7.77
N GLN A 142 -10.75 -3.92 8.26
CA GLN A 142 -11.16 -5.32 8.28
C GLN A 142 -11.25 -5.93 6.87
N TRP A 143 -11.84 -5.21 5.91
CA TRP A 143 -12.06 -5.71 4.55
C TRP A 143 -10.77 -5.79 3.72
N THR A 144 -9.77 -4.98 4.06
CA THR A 144 -8.51 -4.88 3.29
C THR A 144 -7.33 -5.54 3.99
N GLY A 145 -7.51 -6.09 5.20
CA GLY A 145 -6.44 -6.68 5.98
C GLY A 145 -5.39 -5.67 6.45
N GLY A 146 -5.79 -4.40 6.62
CA GLY A 146 -4.94 -3.35 7.15
C GLY A 146 -4.73 -3.45 8.67
N VAL A 147 -4.12 -2.41 9.24
CA VAL A 147 -3.90 -2.28 10.69
C VAL A 147 -4.82 -1.21 11.26
N LYS A 148 -5.43 -1.52 12.41
CA LYS A 148 -6.24 -0.60 13.20
C LYS A 148 -5.43 -0.14 14.40
N GLU A 149 -5.12 1.15 14.47
CA GLU A 149 -4.27 1.75 15.51
C GLU A 149 -4.93 3.01 16.09
N GLU A 150 -4.67 3.31 17.35
CA GLU A 150 -5.26 4.48 18.02
C GLU A 150 -4.41 5.72 17.82
N ILE A 151 -5.01 6.80 17.31
CA ILE A 151 -4.30 8.09 17.19
C ILE A 151 -3.94 8.68 18.56
N CYS A 152 -4.72 8.35 19.59
CA CYS A 152 -4.46 8.77 20.97
C CYS A 152 -3.32 7.98 21.64
N THR A 153 -2.66 7.06 20.94
CA THR A 153 -1.58 6.24 21.49
C THR A 153 -0.41 7.10 22.00
N SER A 154 0.18 6.68 23.13
CA SER A 154 1.45 7.23 23.60
C SER A 154 2.66 6.55 22.95
N ASP A 155 2.47 5.40 22.28
CA ASP A 155 3.53 4.60 21.65
C ASP A 155 3.39 4.60 20.12
N TRP A 156 3.71 5.73 19.52
CA TRP A 156 3.72 5.89 18.06
C TRP A 156 4.76 5.01 17.37
N ALA A 157 5.86 4.65 18.07
CA ALA A 157 6.86 3.76 17.51
C ALA A 157 6.28 2.37 17.25
N LYS A 158 5.53 1.83 18.21
CA LYS A 158 4.88 0.53 18.06
C LYS A 158 3.77 0.55 16.99
N THR A 159 2.95 1.60 16.97
CA THR A 159 1.92 1.79 15.94
C THR A 159 2.52 1.82 14.54
N LEU A 160 3.61 2.57 14.33
CA LEU A 160 4.29 2.62 13.04
C LEU A 160 4.98 1.30 12.67
N GLU A 161 5.51 0.55 13.65
CA GLU A 161 6.07 -0.79 13.43
C GLU A 161 4.99 -1.75 12.91
N ASN A 162 3.83 -1.81 13.56
CA ASN A 162 2.73 -2.69 13.17
C ASN A 162 2.22 -2.35 11.76
N ILE A 163 2.06 -1.06 11.45
CA ILE A 163 1.68 -0.60 10.12
C ILE A 163 2.73 -0.98 9.08
N SER A 164 4.01 -0.83 9.42
CA SER A 164 5.11 -1.19 8.51
C SER A 164 5.10 -2.69 8.18
N GLN A 165 4.78 -3.56 9.14
CA GLN A 165 4.67 -5.00 8.90
C GLN A 165 3.54 -5.40 7.94
N VAL A 166 2.48 -4.59 7.80
CA VAL A 166 1.39 -4.85 6.85
C VAL A 166 1.58 -4.10 5.54
N ALA A 167 2.04 -2.86 5.59
CA ALA A 167 2.30 -2.04 4.40
C ALA A 167 3.50 -2.56 3.58
N PHE A 168 4.54 -3.05 4.28
CA PHE A 168 5.76 -3.62 3.70
C PHE A 168 5.91 -5.10 4.00
N GLY A 169 4.85 -5.74 4.50
CA GLY A 169 4.87 -7.15 4.86
C GLY A 169 5.48 -8.00 3.78
N VAL A 170 6.44 -8.83 4.19
CA VAL A 170 7.27 -9.63 3.29
C VAL A 170 6.35 -10.45 2.41
N ARG A 171 6.32 -10.10 1.12
CA ARG A 171 5.43 -10.73 0.15
C ARG A 171 5.78 -12.20 0.07
N GLY A 172 4.87 -13.03 0.58
CA GLY A 172 4.98 -14.47 0.42
C GLY A 172 4.56 -14.89 -0.98
N THR A 173 3.51 -14.28 -1.54
CA THR A 173 2.89 -14.75 -2.78
C THR A 173 3.03 -13.74 -3.92
N PHE A 174 3.46 -14.22 -5.08
CA PHE A 174 3.67 -13.43 -6.30
C PHE A 174 2.86 -14.04 -7.44
N TYR A 175 1.84 -13.31 -7.90
CA TYR A 175 0.99 -13.72 -9.02
C TYR A 175 1.71 -13.52 -10.36
N LEU A 176 1.63 -14.54 -11.21
CA LEU A 176 2.22 -14.54 -12.54
C LEU A 176 1.25 -13.93 -13.54
N THR A 177 1.79 -13.28 -14.57
CA THR A 177 1.00 -12.52 -15.54
C THR A 177 0.35 -13.39 -16.62
N ALA A 178 0.82 -14.63 -16.80
CA ALA A 178 0.25 -15.59 -17.74
C ALA A 178 0.33 -17.02 -17.17
N PRO A 179 -0.55 -17.95 -17.58
CA PRO A 179 -0.52 -19.35 -17.12
C PRO A 179 0.79 -20.04 -17.50
N VAL A 180 1.42 -20.69 -16.53
CA VAL A 180 2.68 -21.43 -16.74
C VAL A 180 2.43 -22.73 -17.50
N ASP A 181 3.27 -23.02 -18.49
CA ASP A 181 3.35 -24.35 -19.10
C ASP A 181 4.01 -25.33 -18.12
N GLN A 182 3.20 -26.22 -17.54
CA GLN A 182 3.68 -27.22 -16.59
C GLN A 182 4.30 -28.45 -17.26
N THR A 183 4.28 -28.52 -18.60
CA THR A 183 4.83 -29.64 -19.37
C THR A 183 6.26 -29.38 -19.86
N SER A 184 6.72 -28.12 -19.76
CA SER A 184 8.02 -27.67 -20.22
C SER A 184 8.97 -27.29 -19.07
N THR A 185 9.93 -26.42 -19.35
CA THR A 185 11.00 -25.98 -18.45
C THR A 185 10.47 -25.55 -17.08
N PRO A 186 11.09 -25.98 -15.95
CA PRO A 186 10.64 -25.62 -14.62
C PRO A 186 10.73 -24.12 -14.37
N ILE A 187 9.84 -23.60 -13.50
CA ILE A 187 9.87 -22.21 -13.05
C ILE A 187 11.23 -21.92 -12.39
N GLU A 188 11.94 -20.92 -12.89
CA GLU A 188 13.17 -20.42 -12.28
C GLU A 188 12.88 -19.20 -11.41
N VAL A 189 13.26 -19.28 -10.14
CA VAL A 189 13.16 -18.18 -9.18
C VAL A 189 14.57 -17.71 -8.81
N LYS A 190 14.80 -16.39 -8.86
CA LYS A 190 16.06 -15.75 -8.48
C LYS A 190 15.81 -14.56 -7.56
N ILE A 191 16.61 -14.42 -6.50
CA ILE A 191 16.66 -13.22 -5.65
C ILE A 191 18.04 -12.59 -5.85
N ASP A 192 18.09 -11.32 -6.27
CA ASP A 192 19.33 -10.59 -6.59
C ASP A 192 20.24 -11.36 -7.58
N GLY A 193 19.61 -12.07 -8.52
CA GLY A 193 20.30 -12.89 -9.52
C GLY A 193 20.73 -14.28 -9.03
N VAL A 194 20.63 -14.58 -7.73
CA VAL A 194 20.97 -15.89 -7.16
C VAL A 194 19.79 -16.84 -7.30
N ALA A 195 20.01 -17.99 -7.93
CA ALA A 195 18.98 -19.02 -8.10
C ALA A 195 18.55 -19.59 -6.75
N LEU A 196 17.23 -19.67 -6.55
CA LEU A 196 16.61 -20.19 -5.36
C LEU A 196 15.71 -21.38 -5.75
N PRO A 197 16.10 -22.63 -5.46
CA PRO A 197 15.30 -23.80 -5.81
C PRO A 197 14.02 -23.86 -4.96
N PRO A 198 12.95 -24.52 -5.44
CA PRO A 198 11.70 -24.66 -4.68
C PRO A 198 11.86 -25.48 -3.40
N VAL A 199 12.87 -26.35 -3.37
CA VAL A 199 13.23 -27.17 -2.22
C VAL A 199 14.75 -27.19 -2.05
N LEU A 200 15.24 -26.91 -0.84
CA LEU A 200 16.68 -26.96 -0.53
C LEU A 200 17.18 -28.41 -0.36
N PRO A 201 18.51 -28.63 -0.49
CA PRO A 201 19.14 -29.87 -0.04
C PRO A 201 18.80 -30.13 1.44
N GLY A 202 18.01 -31.17 1.70
CA GLY A 202 17.45 -31.45 3.04
C GLY A 202 15.92 -31.48 3.08
N GLY A 203 15.25 -31.15 1.98
CA GLY A 203 13.79 -31.31 1.84
C GLY A 203 12.97 -30.15 2.37
N GLN A 204 13.60 -29.04 2.78
CA GLN A 204 12.90 -27.85 3.20
C GLN A 204 12.32 -27.11 1.99
N GLU A 205 10.99 -26.97 1.98
CA GLU A 205 10.28 -26.17 0.99
C GLU A 205 10.61 -24.69 1.16
N VAL A 206 10.89 -24.04 0.03
CA VAL A 206 11.32 -22.65 -0.07
C VAL A 206 10.23 -21.83 -0.73
N TRP A 207 9.70 -22.36 -1.82
CA TRP A 207 8.55 -21.80 -2.52
C TRP A 207 7.80 -22.87 -3.30
N THR A 208 6.52 -22.64 -3.52
CA THR A 208 5.63 -23.48 -4.32
C THR A 208 4.94 -22.68 -5.40
N TYR A 209 4.58 -23.36 -6.49
CA TYR A 209 3.73 -22.80 -7.53
C TYR A 209 2.33 -23.40 -7.41
N ASP A 210 1.31 -22.54 -7.37
CA ASP A 210 -0.09 -22.90 -7.42
C ASP A 210 -0.69 -22.55 -8.79
N PRO A 211 -1.06 -23.54 -9.63
CA PRO A 211 -1.65 -23.30 -10.95
C PRO A 211 -3.09 -22.78 -10.88
N VAL A 212 -3.81 -22.96 -9.78
CA VAL A 212 -5.20 -22.48 -9.63
C VAL A 212 -5.21 -20.96 -9.51
N THR A 213 -4.31 -20.42 -8.69
CA THR A 213 -4.16 -18.98 -8.50
C THR A 213 -3.12 -18.36 -9.41
N ASN A 214 -2.40 -19.17 -10.20
CA ASN A 214 -1.26 -18.78 -11.03
C ASN A 214 -0.24 -17.95 -10.25
N SER A 215 0.26 -18.49 -9.14
CA SER A 215 1.12 -17.75 -8.20
C SER A 215 2.27 -18.59 -7.64
N VAL A 216 3.38 -17.92 -7.31
CA VAL A 216 4.52 -18.49 -6.57
C VAL A 216 4.47 -18.01 -5.13
N THR A 217 4.40 -18.93 -4.18
CA THR A 217 4.33 -18.65 -2.73
C THR A 217 5.58 -19.13 -2.01
N PHE A 218 6.26 -18.22 -1.31
CA PHE A 218 7.45 -18.47 -0.52
C PHE A 218 7.10 -18.82 0.93
N ASP A 219 7.84 -19.77 1.47
CA ASP A 219 7.91 -20.01 2.91
C ASP A 219 8.43 -18.76 3.64
N GLN A 220 8.01 -18.59 4.90
CA GLN A 220 8.25 -17.38 5.69
C GLN A 220 9.74 -16.99 5.76
N LEU A 221 10.66 -17.96 5.84
CA LEU A 221 12.09 -17.69 6.00
C LEU A 221 12.82 -17.33 4.70
N TYR A 222 12.16 -17.50 3.55
CA TYR A 222 12.78 -17.33 2.23
C TYR A 222 12.11 -16.27 1.37
N ARG A 223 11.18 -15.53 1.95
CA ARG A 223 10.52 -14.43 1.24
C ARG A 223 11.56 -13.35 0.89
N PRO A 224 11.50 -12.76 -0.31
CA PRO A 224 12.40 -11.67 -0.67
C PRO A 224 12.25 -10.48 0.28
N GLU A 225 13.36 -9.99 0.80
CA GLU A 225 13.40 -8.82 1.68
C GLU A 225 13.19 -7.51 0.88
N PRO A 226 12.74 -6.43 1.53
CA PRO A 226 12.65 -5.12 0.88
C PRO A 226 13.97 -4.69 0.25
N GLY A 227 13.90 -4.23 -1.01
CA GLY A 227 15.06 -3.78 -1.78
C GLY A 227 15.71 -4.88 -2.64
N GLN A 228 15.38 -6.15 -2.44
CA GLN A 228 15.86 -7.24 -3.29
C GLN A 228 15.07 -7.33 -4.60
N THR A 229 15.75 -7.77 -5.66
CA THR A 229 15.13 -8.02 -6.97
C THR A 229 14.72 -9.47 -7.10
N LEU A 230 13.41 -9.72 -7.05
CA LEU A 230 12.83 -11.02 -7.38
C LEU A 230 12.64 -11.13 -8.90
N THR A 231 13.22 -12.17 -9.50
CA THR A 231 13.00 -12.55 -10.91
C THR A 231 12.37 -13.94 -10.96
N ILE A 232 11.22 -14.07 -11.61
CA ILE A 232 10.55 -15.35 -11.87
C ILE A 232 10.51 -15.55 -13.39
N THR A 233 11.15 -16.59 -13.90
CA THR A 233 11.18 -16.95 -15.32
C THR A 233 10.40 -18.25 -15.51
N TYR A 234 9.51 -18.27 -16.49
CA TYR A 234 8.66 -19.40 -16.80
C TYR A 234 8.26 -19.37 -18.27
N GLU A 235 7.91 -20.53 -18.82
CA GLU A 235 7.28 -20.63 -20.13
C GLU A 235 5.77 -20.52 -20.00
N VAL A 236 5.13 -19.91 -20.99
CA VAL A 236 3.68 -19.66 -21.02
C VAL A 236 3.00 -20.73 -21.85
N ILE A 237 1.84 -21.22 -21.40
CA ILE A 237 1.00 -22.13 -22.22
C ILE A 237 0.66 -21.47 -23.55
N CYS A 238 1.01 -22.14 -24.65
CA CYS A 238 0.58 -21.77 -25.99
C CYS A 238 -0.70 -22.54 -26.35
N TYR A 239 -1.74 -21.82 -26.77
CA TYR A 239 -2.98 -22.39 -27.31
C TYR A 239 -2.97 -22.41 -28.84
#